data_AF-A0A5Q4E3D4-F1
#
_entry.id   AF-A0A5Q4E3D4-F1
#
_cell.length_a   1.000
_cell.length_b   1.000
_cell.length_c   1.000
_cell.angle_alpha   90.00
_cell.angle_beta   90.00
_cell.angle_gamma   90.00
#
_symmetry.space_group_name_H-M   'P 1'
#
loop_
_entity.id
_entity.type
_entity.pdbx_description
1 polymer ?
#
loop_
_entity_poly.entity_id
_entity_poly.type
_entity_poly.pdbx_seq_one_letter_code
_entity_poly.pdbx_strand_id
1 'polypeptide(L)'
;MLMNRHLIGAGFAAAAVSISIVAAPAQAQLPAASLSPEEFATDLGFDNLKDLNLLAPSATLEELKKLITNERTALSQSFLAQYQLDTSKLFWNGVDPVEVYFINEGAGYRNQLFFTAQDLAGNQTGGGMIFEDVSSPFSTLPNSDGPLVLGQGVSLGGFLGATQLDFMIKSNGFNGGQTMLGTNPANNPNGLQHVVSFQHNGWIILGFEDIVGGGDLDYNDVIFAVRGIQAGAPPADVPEPSALLGMLVLGVGGFTTLRRRKAQTALE
;
A
#
# COMPACT_ATOMS: atom_id res chain seq x y z
N MET A 1 -61.92 23.42 -46.54
CA MET A 1 -61.27 22.54 -45.55
C MET A 1 -59.77 22.69 -45.73
N LEU A 2 -59.16 23.46 -44.81
CA LEU A 2 -57.73 23.60 -44.44
C LEU A 2 -56.63 23.54 -45.52
N MET A 3 -55.99 24.70 -45.72
CA MET A 3 -54.60 24.88 -46.17
C MET A 3 -53.63 24.21 -45.20
N ASN A 4 -52.63 23.49 -45.72
CA ASN A 4 -51.50 23.02 -44.92
C ASN A 4 -50.23 23.80 -45.30
N ARG A 5 -49.74 24.59 -44.35
CA ARG A 5 -48.41 25.23 -44.34
C ARG A 5 -47.44 24.34 -43.56
N HIS A 6 -46.15 24.59 -43.79
CA HIS A 6 -45.03 24.40 -42.85
C HIS A 6 -44.47 22.97 -42.73
N LEU A 7 -43.19 22.74 -42.46
CA LEU A 7 -41.99 23.58 -42.29
C LEU A 7 -40.82 22.58 -42.40
N ILE A 8 -39.74 22.98 -43.06
CA ILE A 8 -38.48 22.23 -43.10
C ILE A 8 -37.82 22.38 -41.72
N GLY A 9 -37.75 21.28 -40.97
CA GLY A 9 -36.96 21.17 -39.74
C GLY A 9 -35.73 20.32 -40.00
N ALA A 10 -34.56 20.94 -40.04
CA ALA A 10 -33.27 20.26 -40.06
C ALA A 10 -33.05 19.57 -38.71
N GLY A 11 -33.03 18.24 -38.71
CA GLY A 11 -32.63 17.44 -37.55
C GLY A 11 -31.12 17.52 -37.37
N PHE A 12 -30.68 18.12 -36.26
CA PHE A 12 -29.31 17.99 -35.77
C PHE A 12 -29.07 16.52 -35.38
N ALA A 13 -28.21 15.83 -36.12
CA ALA A 13 -27.69 14.54 -35.72
C ALA A 13 -26.68 14.77 -34.57
N ALA A 14 -27.09 14.45 -33.34
CA ALA A 14 -26.19 14.37 -32.20
C ALA A 14 -25.26 13.16 -32.42
N ALA A 15 -24.01 13.43 -32.79
CA ALA A 15 -22.97 12.41 -32.78
C ALA A 15 -22.68 12.04 -31.31
N ALA A 16 -23.14 10.86 -30.90
CA ALA A 16 -22.72 10.26 -29.65
C ALA A 16 -21.22 9.96 -29.75
N VAL A 17 -20.40 10.79 -29.09
CA VAL A 17 -19.00 10.47 -28.83
C VAL A 17 -18.99 9.37 -27.79
N SER A 18 -18.85 8.13 -28.25
CA SER A 18 -18.57 6.99 -27.40
C SER A 18 -17.18 7.20 -26.77
N ILE A 19 -17.15 7.77 -25.56
CA ILE A 19 -15.96 7.76 -24.73
C ILE A 19 -15.70 6.29 -24.40
N SER A 20 -14.77 5.70 -25.14
CA SER A 20 -14.21 4.40 -24.79
C SER A 20 -13.47 4.63 -23.48
N ILE A 21 -14.06 4.15 -22.39
CA ILE A 21 -13.42 4.08 -21.10
C ILE A 21 -12.24 3.11 -21.30
N VAL A 22 -11.05 3.66 -21.52
CA VAL A 22 -9.84 2.84 -21.51
C VAL A 22 -9.68 2.39 -20.07
N ALA A 23 -10.00 1.12 -19.81
CA ALA A 23 -9.67 0.48 -18.55
C ALA A 23 -8.16 0.69 -18.31
N ALA A 24 -7.81 1.17 -17.12
CA ALA A 24 -6.42 1.26 -16.68
C ALA A 24 -5.73 -0.09 -16.93
N PRO A 25 -4.46 -0.10 -17.38
CA PRO A 25 -3.76 -1.35 -17.61
C PRO A 25 -3.76 -2.17 -16.31
N ALA A 26 -4.13 -3.44 -16.43
CA ALA A 26 -4.11 -4.39 -15.34
C ALA A 26 -2.68 -4.52 -14.78
N GLN A 27 -2.50 -3.96 -13.58
CA GLN A 27 -1.60 -4.33 -12.48
C GLN A 27 -0.11 -4.55 -12.83
N ALA A 28 0.74 -3.58 -12.49
CA ALA A 28 2.20 -3.77 -12.37
C ALA A 28 2.61 -4.43 -11.04
N GLN A 29 1.75 -5.31 -10.53
CA GLN A 29 1.94 -6.04 -9.29
C GLN A 29 2.03 -7.51 -9.67
N LEU A 30 3.10 -8.19 -9.24
CA LEU A 30 3.15 -9.64 -9.29
C LEU A 30 2.01 -10.19 -8.42
N PRO A 31 1.35 -11.29 -8.81
CA PRO A 31 0.25 -11.84 -8.04
C PRO A 31 0.69 -12.02 -6.59
N ALA A 32 -0.10 -11.48 -5.64
CA ALA A 32 0.13 -11.69 -4.22
C ALA A 32 0.21 -13.20 -3.94
N ALA A 33 0.99 -13.60 -2.93
CA ALA A 33 0.81 -14.92 -2.34
C ALA A 33 -0.69 -15.08 -2.02
N SER A 34 -1.28 -16.21 -2.40
CA SER A 34 -2.73 -16.42 -2.49
C SER A 34 -3.46 -16.49 -1.14
N LEU A 35 -2.92 -15.86 -0.10
CA LEU A 35 -3.47 -15.84 1.23
C LEU A 35 -4.42 -14.66 1.36
N SER A 36 -5.65 -14.92 1.78
CA SER A 36 -6.57 -13.85 2.19
C SER A 36 -6.01 -13.13 3.42
N PRO A 37 -6.45 -11.88 3.69
CA PRO A 37 -6.11 -11.18 4.93
C PRO A 37 -6.38 -12.03 6.18
N GLU A 38 -7.44 -12.84 6.20
CA GLU A 38 -7.76 -13.74 7.31
C GLU A 38 -6.77 -14.94 7.41
N GLU A 39 -6.35 -15.51 6.28
CA GLU A 39 -5.36 -16.60 6.25
C GLU A 39 -3.97 -16.13 6.67
N PHE A 40 -3.65 -14.88 6.39
CA PHE A 40 -2.40 -14.25 6.84
C PHE A 40 -2.45 -13.87 8.33
N ALA A 41 -3.63 -13.54 8.86
CA ALA A 41 -3.84 -13.10 10.25
C ALA A 41 -3.76 -14.21 11.31
N THR A 42 -3.97 -15.48 10.94
CA THR A 42 -4.30 -16.52 11.92
C THR A 42 -3.11 -17.19 12.61
N ASP A 43 -1.91 -17.21 12.00
CA ASP A 43 -0.66 -17.68 12.65
C ASP A 43 0.61 -17.00 12.08
N LEU A 44 0.63 -16.66 10.79
CA LEU A 44 1.79 -16.03 10.14
C LEU A 44 2.01 -14.57 10.58
N GLY A 45 0.92 -13.83 10.80
CA GLY A 45 0.90 -12.42 11.18
C GLY A 45 1.76 -12.07 12.40
N PHE A 46 1.42 -12.67 13.55
CA PHE A 46 2.09 -12.41 14.82
C PHE A 46 3.49 -13.03 14.87
N ASP A 47 3.69 -14.21 14.26
CA ASP A 47 5.00 -14.87 14.19
C ASP A 47 6.01 -14.03 13.42
N ASN A 48 5.61 -13.40 12.31
CA ASN A 48 6.48 -12.50 11.55
C ASN A 48 6.85 -11.23 12.34
N LEU A 49 5.98 -10.76 13.25
CA LEU A 49 6.30 -9.64 14.15
C LEU A 49 7.23 -10.02 15.31
N LYS A 50 7.42 -11.31 15.63
CA LYS A 50 8.35 -11.72 16.71
C LYS A 50 9.79 -11.27 16.43
N ASP A 51 10.20 -11.28 15.16
CA ASP A 51 11.52 -10.83 14.73
C ASP A 51 11.72 -9.31 14.83
N LEU A 52 10.61 -8.54 14.90
CA LEU A 52 10.67 -7.13 15.21
C LEU A 52 11.19 -6.89 16.64
N ASN A 53 11.07 -7.89 17.53
CA ASN A 53 11.61 -7.91 18.89
C ASN A 53 11.52 -6.55 19.61
N LEU A 54 10.30 -6.00 19.63
CA LEU A 54 9.98 -4.69 20.23
C LEU A 54 10.17 -4.64 21.76
N LEU A 55 10.79 -5.67 22.35
CA LEU A 55 11.13 -5.78 23.76
C LEU A 55 12.65 -5.67 24.00
N ALA A 56 13.49 -5.71 22.96
CA ALA A 56 14.95 -5.67 23.08
C ALA A 56 15.47 -4.27 23.44
N PRO A 57 16.13 -4.06 24.59
CA PRO A 57 16.47 -2.72 25.07
C PRO A 57 17.36 -1.94 24.08
N SER A 58 16.84 -0.82 23.55
CA SER A 58 17.59 0.20 22.82
C SER A 58 16.95 1.58 23.01
N ALA A 59 17.75 2.65 22.89
CA ALA A 59 17.23 4.02 22.97
C ALA A 59 16.23 4.34 21.85
N THR A 60 16.38 3.71 20.68
CA THR A 60 15.42 3.80 19.57
C THR A 60 14.09 3.13 19.90
N LEU A 61 14.14 2.04 20.65
CA LEU A 61 12.97 1.25 20.95
C LEU A 61 12.11 1.89 22.04
N GLU A 62 12.69 2.63 23.00
CA GLU A 62 11.88 3.30 24.03
C GLU A 62 10.95 4.37 23.45
N GLU A 63 11.41 5.18 22.48
CA GLU A 63 10.55 6.12 21.78
C GLU A 63 9.56 5.41 20.85
N LEU A 64 10.00 4.34 20.17
CA LEU A 64 9.11 3.53 19.33
C LEU A 64 8.05 2.78 20.15
N LYS A 65 8.32 2.41 21.40
CA LYS A 65 7.35 1.86 22.33
C LYS A 65 6.28 2.89 22.70
N LYS A 66 6.62 4.18 22.81
CA LYS A 66 5.62 5.23 23.08
C LYS A 66 4.57 5.30 21.98
N LEU A 67 4.98 5.14 20.71
CA LEU A 67 4.02 5.01 19.60
C LEU A 67 2.99 3.93 19.92
N ILE A 68 3.42 2.80 20.47
CA ILE A 68 2.54 1.65 20.66
C ILE A 68 1.73 1.77 21.96
N THR A 69 2.24 2.38 23.02
CA THR A 69 1.63 2.25 24.36
C THR A 69 1.02 3.52 24.94
N ASN A 70 1.36 4.70 24.43
CA ASN A 70 1.03 5.97 25.10
C ASN A 70 0.33 6.95 24.14
N GLU A 71 -0.99 7.09 24.29
CA GLU A 71 -1.76 8.16 23.63
C GLU A 71 -1.44 9.54 24.26
N ARG A 72 -1.55 10.61 23.45
CA ARG A 72 -1.25 12.01 23.78
C ARG A 72 0.18 12.30 24.19
N THR A 73 1.10 11.43 23.80
CA THR A 73 2.51 11.60 24.15
C THR A 73 3.32 11.85 22.89
N ALA A 74 3.41 13.13 22.51
CA ALA A 74 4.18 13.57 21.36
C ALA A 74 5.59 12.98 21.33
N LEU A 75 6.02 12.55 20.14
CA LEU A 75 7.40 12.10 19.94
C LEU A 75 8.40 13.25 20.11
N SER A 76 9.57 12.94 20.67
CA SER A 76 10.59 13.99 20.87
C SER A 76 11.20 14.46 19.55
N GLN A 77 11.38 15.78 19.39
CA GLN A 77 11.99 16.35 18.18
C GLN A 77 13.40 15.82 17.91
N SER A 78 14.15 15.49 18.96
CA SER A 78 15.47 14.84 18.85
C SER A 78 15.36 13.43 18.26
N PHE A 79 14.33 12.67 18.64
CA PHE A 79 14.10 11.34 18.09
C PHE A 79 13.70 11.43 16.62
N LEU A 80 12.75 12.31 16.27
CA LEU A 80 12.33 12.52 14.89
C LEU A 80 13.51 12.94 14.01
N ALA A 81 14.31 13.92 14.46
CA ALA A 81 15.48 14.39 13.71
C ALA A 81 16.55 13.31 13.47
N GLN A 82 16.62 12.29 14.33
CA GLN A 82 17.66 11.26 14.27
C GLN A 82 17.22 9.99 13.55
N TYR A 83 15.94 9.61 13.66
CA TYR A 83 15.49 8.26 13.25
C TYR A 83 14.38 8.27 12.22
N GLN A 84 13.74 9.42 11.97
CA GLN A 84 12.70 9.52 10.95
C GLN A 84 13.31 9.33 9.56
N LEU A 85 12.81 8.34 8.81
CA LEU A 85 13.16 8.18 7.41
C LEU A 85 12.41 9.21 6.56
N ASP A 86 12.95 9.52 5.38
CA ASP A 86 12.20 10.24 4.36
C ASP A 86 11.07 9.34 3.84
N THR A 87 9.87 9.54 4.38
CA THR A 87 8.66 8.76 4.07
C THR A 87 8.26 8.89 2.60
N SER A 88 8.71 9.93 1.90
CA SER A 88 8.50 10.08 0.46
C SER A 88 9.45 9.22 -0.39
N LYS A 89 10.39 8.48 0.21
CA LYS A 89 11.40 7.68 -0.49
C LYS A 89 11.39 6.22 -0.05
N LEU A 90 10.21 5.61 -0.04
CA LEU A 90 10.03 4.19 0.24
C LEU A 90 9.92 3.44 -1.09
N PHE A 91 10.77 2.43 -1.29
CA PHE A 91 10.85 1.66 -2.52
C PHE A 91 10.69 0.17 -2.23
N TRP A 92 10.04 -0.55 -3.14
CA TRP A 92 10.11 -2.01 -3.16
C TRP A 92 11.57 -2.45 -3.28
N ASN A 93 11.98 -3.46 -2.50
CA ASN A 93 13.38 -3.89 -2.46
C ASN A 93 13.81 -4.72 -3.70
N GLY A 94 12.86 -5.06 -4.58
CA GLY A 94 13.12 -5.80 -5.82
C GLY A 94 13.15 -7.33 -5.66
N VAL A 95 12.99 -7.85 -4.44
CA VAL A 95 13.18 -9.27 -4.13
C VAL A 95 11.97 -9.84 -3.39
N ASP A 96 11.65 -9.28 -2.23
CA ASP A 96 10.65 -9.84 -1.32
C ASP A 96 9.27 -9.23 -1.59
N PRO A 97 8.17 -9.98 -1.43
CA PRO A 97 6.85 -9.37 -1.48
C PRO A 97 6.74 -8.27 -0.42
N VAL A 98 6.02 -7.20 -0.76
CA VAL A 98 5.68 -6.18 0.22
C VAL A 98 4.54 -6.69 1.07
N GLU A 99 4.72 -6.61 2.37
CA GLU A 99 3.74 -7.07 3.34
C GLU A 99 3.54 -6.03 4.42
N VAL A 100 2.28 -5.84 4.83
CA VAL A 100 1.84 -4.78 5.74
C VAL A 100 1.10 -5.42 6.90
N TYR A 101 1.48 -5.06 8.12
CA TYR A 101 0.97 -5.67 9.36
C TYR A 101 0.46 -4.59 10.29
N PHE A 102 -0.80 -4.70 10.71
CA PHE A 102 -1.38 -3.85 11.73
C PHE A 102 -0.68 -4.08 13.08
N ILE A 103 -0.17 -3.01 13.67
CA ILE A 103 0.50 -3.06 14.97
C ILE A 103 -0.43 -2.59 16.07
N ASN A 104 -1.02 -1.40 15.91
CA ASN A 104 -1.89 -0.79 16.89
C ASN A 104 -2.64 0.43 16.30
N GLU A 105 -3.59 0.96 17.06
CA GLU A 105 -4.20 2.28 16.87
C GLU A 105 -4.38 2.98 18.23
N GLY A 106 -4.41 4.30 18.19
CA GLY A 106 -4.70 5.21 19.31
C GLY A 106 -5.78 6.22 18.98
N ALA A 107 -6.58 5.98 17.94
CA ALA A 107 -7.54 6.94 17.40
C ALA A 107 -8.97 6.77 17.92
N GLY A 108 -9.71 7.88 18.01
CA GLY A 108 -11.18 7.86 18.10
C GLY A 108 -11.88 7.72 16.74
N TYR A 109 -11.18 8.04 15.65
CA TYR A 109 -11.67 7.84 14.29
C TYR A 109 -11.40 6.43 13.80
N ARG A 110 -12.25 5.98 12.88
CA ARG A 110 -12.08 4.67 12.24
C ARG A 110 -11.56 4.86 10.83
N ASN A 111 -10.25 4.73 10.73
CA ASN A 111 -9.49 5.07 9.54
C ASN A 111 -9.53 3.93 8.51
N GLN A 112 -9.30 4.26 7.25
CA GLN A 112 -9.03 3.28 6.19
C GLN A 112 -7.57 3.37 5.78
N LEU A 113 -6.89 2.26 5.51
CA LEU A 113 -5.51 2.25 5.05
C LEU A 113 -5.41 1.96 3.54
N PHE A 114 -4.55 2.70 2.84
CA PHE A 114 -4.32 2.60 1.41
C PHE A 114 -2.83 2.60 1.06
N PHE A 115 -2.51 2.16 -0.15
CA PHE A 115 -1.21 2.38 -0.78
C PHE A 115 -1.35 2.82 -2.24
N THR A 116 -0.29 3.45 -2.75
CA THR A 116 -0.05 3.60 -4.19
C THR A 116 1.33 3.05 -4.55
N ALA A 117 1.47 2.59 -5.79
CA ALA A 117 2.74 2.18 -6.36
C ALA A 117 3.02 3.00 -7.62
N GLN A 118 4.22 3.57 -7.71
CA GLN A 118 4.63 4.43 -8.81
C GLN A 118 5.97 3.98 -9.39
N ASP A 119 6.14 4.10 -10.70
CA ASP A 119 7.44 3.96 -11.34
C ASP A 119 8.33 5.20 -11.10
N LEU A 120 9.59 5.15 -11.55
CA LEU A 120 10.53 6.27 -11.41
C LEU A 120 10.16 7.50 -12.25
N ALA A 121 9.22 7.38 -13.19
CA ALA A 121 8.68 8.50 -13.95
C ALA A 121 7.45 9.13 -13.27
N GLY A 122 7.03 8.60 -12.11
CA GLY A 122 5.86 9.07 -11.37
C GLY A 122 4.53 8.56 -11.92
N ASN A 123 4.53 7.59 -12.85
CA ASN A 123 3.29 6.98 -13.30
C ASN A 123 2.81 5.99 -12.24
N GLN A 124 1.53 6.06 -11.89
CA GLN A 124 0.93 5.07 -11.00
C GLN A 124 0.78 3.73 -11.72
N THR A 125 1.41 2.70 -11.14
CA THR A 125 1.48 1.34 -11.69
C THR A 125 0.68 0.34 -10.86
N GLY A 126 0.27 0.73 -9.65
CA GLY A 126 -0.58 -0.03 -8.75
C GLY A 126 -1.12 0.82 -7.59
N GLY A 127 -1.91 0.20 -6.72
CA GLY A 127 -2.49 0.84 -5.55
C GLY A 127 -3.85 0.26 -5.19
N GLY A 128 -4.30 0.54 -3.98
CA GLY A 128 -5.56 0.04 -3.46
C GLY A 128 -5.73 0.26 -1.98
N MET A 129 -6.88 -0.19 -1.48
CA MET A 129 -7.17 -0.27 -0.05
C MET A 129 -6.47 -1.51 0.53
N ILE A 130 -5.81 -1.35 1.68
CA ILE A 130 -5.22 -2.43 2.46
C ILE A 130 -6.22 -2.90 3.52
N PHE A 131 -6.75 -1.96 4.31
CA PHE A 131 -7.76 -2.22 5.34
C PHE A 131 -8.91 -1.24 5.19
N GLU A 132 -10.14 -1.76 5.12
CA GLU A 132 -11.38 -0.98 5.10
C GLU A 132 -11.69 -0.33 6.45
N ASP A 133 -11.09 -0.87 7.50
CA ASP A 133 -11.38 -0.50 8.87
C ASP A 133 -10.15 -0.81 9.72
N VAL A 134 -9.38 0.24 10.00
CA VAL A 134 -8.31 0.21 10.97
C VAL A 134 -8.94 0.50 12.32
N SER A 135 -9.43 -0.57 12.96
CA SER A 135 -9.77 -0.54 14.37
C SER A 135 -9.71 -1.91 15.03
N SER A 136 -9.51 -1.95 16.34
CA SER A 136 -9.34 -3.20 17.09
C SER A 136 -9.92 -3.13 18.50
N PRO A 137 -10.47 -4.23 19.04
CA PRO A 137 -10.83 -4.33 20.45
C PRO A 137 -9.60 -4.47 21.37
N PHE A 138 -8.41 -4.66 20.81
CA PHE A 138 -7.17 -4.90 21.55
C PHE A 138 -6.14 -3.77 21.43
N SER A 139 -6.53 -2.64 20.82
CA SER A 139 -5.65 -1.50 20.60
C SER A 139 -5.52 -0.59 21.83
N THR A 140 -4.69 0.46 21.73
CA THR A 140 -4.51 1.47 22.80
C THR A 140 -5.81 2.19 23.12
N LEU A 141 -6.55 2.61 22.08
CA LEU A 141 -7.93 3.06 22.21
C LEU A 141 -8.87 2.00 21.63
N PRO A 142 -9.39 1.08 22.46
CA PRO A 142 -10.11 -0.08 21.96
C PRO A 142 -11.46 0.28 21.34
N ASN A 143 -11.71 -0.29 20.17
CA ASN A 143 -13.00 -0.27 19.49
C ASN A 143 -13.64 -1.66 19.58
N SER A 144 -14.75 -1.79 20.32
CA SER A 144 -15.31 -3.11 20.68
C SER A 144 -15.73 -3.98 19.50
N ASP A 145 -16.08 -3.35 18.38
CA ASP A 145 -16.51 -3.98 17.12
C ASP A 145 -15.46 -3.83 16.01
N GLY A 146 -14.22 -3.46 16.37
CA GLY A 146 -13.11 -3.36 15.42
C GLY A 146 -12.74 -4.73 14.83
N PRO A 147 -12.51 -4.84 13.51
CA PRO A 147 -12.31 -6.13 12.85
C PRO A 147 -10.86 -6.62 12.91
N LEU A 148 -9.90 -5.75 13.23
CA LEU A 148 -8.49 -6.13 13.23
C LEU A 148 -8.08 -6.74 14.57
N VAL A 149 -7.25 -7.77 14.49
CA VAL A 149 -6.44 -8.24 15.63
C VAL A 149 -5.01 -7.72 15.48
N LEU A 150 -4.33 -7.48 16.60
CA LEU A 150 -2.92 -7.07 16.57
C LEU A 150 -2.10 -8.09 15.77
N GLY A 151 -1.23 -7.62 14.87
CA GLY A 151 -0.40 -8.46 14.01
C GLY A 151 -1.09 -9.01 12.76
N GLN A 152 -2.38 -8.74 12.55
CA GLN A 152 -3.04 -9.05 11.28
C GLN A 152 -2.34 -8.32 10.12
N GLY A 153 -2.08 -9.01 9.03
CA GLY A 153 -1.40 -8.42 7.89
C GLY A 153 -1.95 -8.84 6.53
N VAL A 154 -1.41 -8.21 5.49
CA VAL A 154 -1.76 -8.43 4.08
C VAL A 154 -0.49 -8.39 3.25
N SER A 155 -0.37 -9.31 2.29
CA SER A 155 0.66 -9.26 1.26
C SER A 155 0.18 -8.42 0.07
N LEU A 156 0.88 -7.34 -0.22
CA LEU A 156 0.75 -6.58 -1.47
C LEU A 156 1.50 -7.26 -2.63
N GLY A 157 2.27 -8.31 -2.37
CA GLY A 157 3.04 -9.01 -3.41
C GLY A 157 4.26 -8.23 -3.89
N GLY A 158 4.87 -8.70 -4.98
CA GLY A 158 5.99 -8.02 -5.61
C GLY A 158 5.54 -7.00 -6.65
N PHE A 159 6.47 -6.18 -7.14
CA PHE A 159 6.22 -5.19 -8.18
C PHE A 159 7.11 -5.45 -9.40
N LEU A 160 7.01 -4.61 -10.44
CA LEU A 160 7.88 -4.67 -11.61
C LEU A 160 8.81 -3.46 -11.64
N GLY A 161 10.11 -3.69 -11.82
CA GLY A 161 11.10 -2.61 -11.85
C GLY A 161 11.20 -1.84 -10.53
N ALA A 162 11.97 -0.75 -10.55
CA ALA A 162 12.08 0.14 -9.42
C ALA A 162 10.72 0.83 -9.15
N THR A 163 10.10 0.47 -8.02
CA THR A 163 8.75 0.90 -7.65
C THR A 163 8.79 1.64 -6.33
N GLN A 164 8.30 2.87 -6.32
CA GLN A 164 8.08 3.68 -5.13
C GLN A 164 6.71 3.37 -4.54
N LEU A 165 6.63 3.20 -3.22
CA LEU A 165 5.36 3.04 -2.51
C LEU A 165 5.06 4.27 -1.64
N ASP A 166 3.81 4.70 -1.69
CA ASP A 166 3.23 5.65 -0.73
C ASP A 166 2.14 4.94 0.06
N PHE A 167 2.03 5.26 1.35
CA PHE A 167 1.00 4.76 2.24
C PHE A 167 0.20 5.93 2.79
N MET A 168 -1.12 5.77 2.83
CA MET A 168 -2.01 6.85 3.25
C MET A 168 -3.17 6.29 4.05
N ILE A 169 -3.65 7.06 5.01
CA ILE A 169 -4.94 6.81 5.63
C ILE A 169 -6.00 7.71 5.02
N LYS A 170 -7.25 7.22 4.98
CA LYS A 170 -8.42 8.07 4.87
C LYS A 170 -8.96 8.32 6.28
N SER A 171 -8.78 9.55 6.75
CA SER A 171 -9.20 10.00 8.08
C SER A 171 -10.70 9.74 8.27
N ASN A 172 -11.04 8.99 9.32
CA ASN A 172 -12.40 8.54 9.64
C ASN A 172 -13.15 7.89 8.46
N GLY A 173 -12.40 7.25 7.55
CA GLY A 173 -12.90 6.76 6.26
C GLY A 173 -14.02 5.72 6.37
N PHE A 174 -13.98 4.86 7.39
CA PHE A 174 -15.04 3.87 7.62
C PHE A 174 -16.39 4.53 7.92
N ASN A 175 -16.36 5.67 8.60
CA ASN A 175 -17.54 6.48 8.90
C ASN A 175 -17.85 7.52 7.79
N GLY A 176 -17.25 7.38 6.60
CA GLY A 176 -17.50 8.24 5.45
C GLY A 176 -16.64 9.50 5.38
N GLY A 177 -15.60 9.63 6.21
CA GLY A 177 -14.57 10.65 6.03
C GLY A 177 -13.91 10.55 4.65
N GLN A 178 -13.46 11.68 4.09
CA GLN A 178 -12.96 11.75 2.71
C GLN A 178 -11.50 12.23 2.59
N THR A 179 -10.89 12.62 3.71
CA THR A 179 -9.57 13.24 3.70
C THR A 179 -8.48 12.18 3.66
N MET A 180 -7.62 12.23 2.65
CA MET A 180 -6.41 11.41 2.56
C MET A 180 -5.23 12.11 3.24
N LEU A 181 -4.51 11.38 4.09
CA LEU A 181 -3.30 11.81 4.78
C LEU A 181 -2.20 10.77 4.52
N GLY A 182 -1.13 11.17 3.85
CA GLY A 182 -0.10 10.26 3.33
C GLY A 182 1.32 10.68 3.65
N THR A 183 2.28 9.90 3.15
CA THR A 183 3.70 10.03 3.48
C THR A 183 4.36 11.31 2.96
N ASN A 184 3.80 11.94 1.92
CA ASN A 184 4.32 13.17 1.35
C ASN A 184 3.54 14.40 1.86
N PRO A 185 4.14 15.26 2.71
CA PRO A 185 3.50 16.46 3.24
C PRO A 185 2.95 17.38 2.17
N ALA A 186 3.65 17.51 1.04
CA ALA A 186 3.22 18.41 -0.05
C ALA A 186 1.90 17.97 -0.70
N ASN A 187 1.53 16.69 -0.54
CA ASN A 187 0.28 16.14 -1.05
C ASN A 187 -0.84 16.15 0.01
N ASN A 188 -0.52 16.43 1.27
CA ASN A 188 -1.52 16.51 2.33
C ASN A 188 -2.28 17.85 2.26
N PRO A 189 -3.60 17.89 2.59
CA PRO A 189 -4.43 19.08 2.38
C PRO A 189 -3.93 20.36 3.06
N ASN A 190 -3.14 20.22 4.12
CA ASN A 190 -2.58 21.31 4.92
C ASN A 190 -1.06 21.48 4.75
N GLY A 191 -0.42 20.69 3.87
CA GLY A 191 1.03 20.72 3.68
C GLY A 191 1.84 20.13 4.85
N LEU A 192 1.17 19.53 5.86
CA LEU A 192 1.83 19.03 7.07
C LEU A 192 2.21 17.56 6.95
N GLN A 193 3.22 17.16 7.73
CA GLN A 193 3.58 15.77 7.92
C GLN A 193 2.57 15.09 8.85
N HIS A 194 1.88 14.07 8.33
CA HIS A 194 0.95 13.23 9.10
C HIS A 194 1.49 11.80 9.29
N VAL A 195 2.72 11.53 8.84
CA VAL A 195 3.30 10.19 8.90
C VAL A 195 4.73 10.26 9.39
N VAL A 196 5.11 9.41 10.33
CA VAL A 196 6.51 9.17 10.69
C VAL A 196 6.88 7.75 10.30
N SER A 197 8.15 7.52 10.00
CA SER A 197 8.62 6.15 9.75
C SER A 197 10.00 5.88 10.32
N PHE A 198 10.19 4.63 10.76
CA PHE A 198 11.40 4.18 11.42
C PHE A 198 11.81 2.80 10.90
N GLN A 199 13.10 2.59 10.70
CA GLN A 199 13.63 1.27 10.34
C GLN A 199 14.04 0.49 11.58
N HIS A 200 13.62 -0.77 11.69
CA HIS A 200 14.04 -1.68 12.75
C HIS A 200 14.08 -3.13 12.26
N ASN A 201 15.22 -3.82 12.37
CA ASN A 201 15.40 -5.23 12.00
C ASN A 201 14.83 -5.62 10.61
N GLY A 202 15.01 -4.78 9.59
CA GLY A 202 14.51 -5.03 8.23
C GLY A 202 13.05 -4.64 8.00
N TRP A 203 12.37 -4.11 9.02
CA TRP A 203 11.04 -3.54 8.94
C TRP A 203 11.09 -2.03 8.85
N ILE A 204 10.07 -1.46 8.21
CA ILE A 204 9.74 -0.05 8.28
C ILE A 204 8.42 0.07 9.03
N ILE A 205 8.45 0.70 10.20
CA ILE A 205 7.26 0.99 11.00
C ILE A 205 6.79 2.37 10.61
N LEU A 206 5.50 2.50 10.30
CA LEU A 206 4.83 3.75 9.96
C LEU A 206 3.78 4.07 11.03
N GLY A 207 3.83 5.29 11.55
CA GLY A 207 2.85 5.86 12.48
C GLY A 207 2.17 7.07 11.86
N PHE A 208 0.85 7.19 12.03
CA PHE A 208 0.04 8.24 11.41
C PHE A 208 -0.63 9.12 12.45
N GLU A 209 -0.85 10.37 12.07
CA GLU A 209 -1.83 11.29 12.64
C GLU A 209 -3.03 11.35 11.69
N ASP A 210 -4.25 11.22 12.22
CA ASP A 210 -5.48 11.20 11.44
C ASP A 210 -6.24 12.54 11.42
N ILE A 211 -5.80 13.51 12.23
CA ILE A 211 -6.44 14.82 12.35
C ILE A 211 -5.77 15.83 11.42
N VAL A 212 -6.55 16.41 10.51
CA VAL A 212 -6.14 17.58 9.73
C VAL A 212 -5.80 18.74 10.68
N GLY A 213 -4.52 19.09 10.73
CA GLY A 213 -3.96 20.03 11.72
C GLY A 213 -2.76 19.47 12.48
N GLY A 214 -2.54 18.15 12.41
CA GLY A 214 -1.39 17.46 13.00
C GLY A 214 -1.61 16.93 14.41
N GLY A 215 -2.87 16.84 14.85
CA GLY A 215 -3.27 16.25 16.15
C GLY A 215 -2.38 16.64 17.32
N ASP A 216 -1.94 15.66 18.09
CA ASP A 216 -1.06 15.84 19.24
C ASP A 216 0.40 15.37 19.00
N LEU A 217 0.71 14.98 17.76
CA LEU A 217 2.03 14.63 17.26
C LEU A 217 2.63 13.39 17.93
N ASP A 218 1.78 12.50 18.42
CA ASP A 218 2.18 11.19 18.92
C ASP A 218 2.23 10.13 17.80
N TYR A 219 1.62 10.40 16.65
CA TYR A 219 1.59 9.57 15.44
C TYR A 219 1.17 8.11 15.70
N ASN A 220 0.31 7.88 16.69
CA ASN A 220 -0.18 6.54 17.03
C ASN A 220 -1.62 6.27 16.61
N ASP A 221 -2.30 7.21 15.95
CA ASP A 221 -3.68 7.04 15.47
C ASP A 221 -3.82 5.79 14.60
N VAL A 222 -2.82 5.52 13.75
CA VAL A 222 -2.67 4.26 13.01
C VAL A 222 -1.21 3.84 12.98
N ILE A 223 -0.92 2.58 13.31
CA ILE A 223 0.44 2.03 13.26
C ILE A 223 0.47 0.72 12.50
N PHE A 224 1.37 0.63 11.53
CA PHE A 224 1.67 -0.63 10.86
C PHE A 224 3.16 -0.82 10.61
N ALA A 225 3.56 -2.08 10.48
CA ALA A 225 4.91 -2.47 10.07
C ALA A 225 4.88 -2.99 8.64
N VAL A 226 5.90 -2.63 7.86
CA VAL A 226 6.06 -3.04 6.47
C VAL A 226 7.40 -3.74 6.30
N ARG A 227 7.42 -4.85 5.56
CA ARG A 227 8.65 -5.47 5.06
C ARG A 227 8.61 -5.62 3.55
N GLY A 228 9.75 -5.96 2.95
CA GLY A 228 9.92 -6.01 1.50
C GLY A 228 10.14 -4.63 0.85
N ILE A 229 10.34 -3.59 1.67
CA ILE A 229 10.66 -2.23 1.21
C ILE A 229 11.97 -1.73 1.82
N GLN A 230 12.55 -0.73 1.17
CA GLN A 230 13.73 0.00 1.62
C GLN A 230 13.49 1.50 1.57
N ALA A 231 14.20 2.25 2.41
CA ALA A 231 14.20 3.70 2.37
C ALA A 231 15.41 4.25 1.60
N GLY A 232 15.23 5.38 0.93
CA GLY A 232 16.32 6.11 0.26
C GLY A 232 16.28 5.96 -1.26
N ALA A 233 17.35 5.44 -1.86
CA ALA A 233 17.44 5.32 -3.31
C ALA A 233 16.65 4.10 -3.83
N PRO A 234 16.15 4.15 -5.08
CA PRO A 234 15.60 2.96 -5.74
C PRO A 234 16.63 1.82 -5.84
N PRO A 235 16.22 0.55 -5.89
CA PRO A 235 17.15 -0.56 -6.04
C PRO A 235 17.79 -0.53 -7.43
N ALA A 236 19.11 -0.78 -7.49
CA ALA A 236 19.90 -0.60 -8.71
C ALA A 236 19.68 -1.69 -9.79
N ASP A 237 19.21 -2.88 -9.39
CA ASP A 237 19.21 -4.08 -10.25
C ASP A 237 17.84 -4.77 -10.36
N VAL A 238 16.73 -4.03 -10.27
CA VAL A 238 15.40 -4.65 -10.50
C VAL A 238 15.22 -4.93 -11.99
N PRO A 239 15.04 -6.19 -12.43
CA PRO A 239 14.90 -6.50 -13.85
C PRO A 239 13.72 -5.74 -14.47
N GLU A 240 13.96 -5.09 -15.61
CA GLU A 240 12.88 -4.41 -16.33
C GLU A 240 11.79 -5.41 -16.79
N PRO A 241 10.53 -4.97 -16.94
CA PRO A 241 9.41 -5.85 -17.35
C PRO A 241 9.70 -6.68 -18.60
N SER A 242 10.51 -6.16 -19.53
CA SER A 242 10.93 -6.83 -20.76
C SER A 242 11.81 -8.06 -20.50
N ALA A 243 12.67 -8.04 -19.48
CA ALA A 243 13.51 -9.17 -19.11
C ALA A 243 12.68 -10.33 -18.54
N LEU A 244 11.65 -10.03 -17.75
CA LEU A 244 10.72 -11.02 -17.20
C LEU A 244 9.82 -11.64 -18.28
N LEU A 245 9.30 -10.83 -19.21
CA LEU A 245 8.55 -11.32 -20.37
C LEU A 245 9.43 -12.22 -21.27
N GLY A 246 10.70 -11.88 -21.46
CA GLY A 246 11.67 -12.72 -22.18
C GLY A 246 11.83 -14.10 -21.55
N MET A 247 11.94 -14.19 -20.22
CA MET A 247 12.03 -15.46 -19.49
C MET A 247 10.75 -16.30 -19.58
N LEU A 248 9.57 -15.67 -19.52
CA LEU A 248 8.28 -16.35 -19.60
C LEU A 248 8.02 -16.90 -21.02
N VAL A 249 8.40 -16.15 -22.06
CA VAL A 249 8.34 -16.60 -23.46
C VAL A 249 9.33 -17.74 -23.73
N LEU A 250 10.57 -17.67 -23.20
CA LEU A 250 11.54 -18.75 -23.32
C LEU A 250 11.10 -20.02 -22.57
N GLY A 251 10.49 -19.87 -21.40
CA GLY A 251 9.92 -20.98 -20.63
C GLY A 251 8.79 -21.69 -21.37
N VAL A 252 7.78 -20.96 -21.86
CA VAL A 252 6.62 -21.55 -22.56
C VAL A 252 6.99 -22.05 -23.97
N GLY A 253 7.83 -21.32 -24.70
CA GLY A 253 8.31 -21.70 -26.04
C GLY A 253 9.29 -22.88 -26.05
N GLY A 254 10.13 -23.02 -25.01
CA GLY A 254 11.06 -24.13 -24.86
C GLY A 254 10.36 -25.47 -24.61
N PHE A 255 9.30 -25.48 -23.80
CA PHE A 255 8.55 -26.71 -23.51
C PHE A 255 7.73 -27.24 -24.70
N THR A 256 7.22 -26.36 -25.57
CA THR A 256 6.41 -26.77 -26.74
C THR A 256 7.27 -27.30 -27.90
N THR A 257 8.49 -26.77 -28.07
CA THR A 257 9.42 -27.23 -29.11
C THR A 257 10.12 -28.55 -28.76
N LEU A 258 10.38 -28.80 -27.47
CA LEU A 258 10.95 -30.09 -27.02
C LEU A 258 9.95 -31.25 -27.10
N ARG A 259 8.64 -31.00 -26.95
CA ARG A 259 7.61 -32.04 -27.14
C ARG A 259 7.42 -32.46 -28.59
N ARG A 260 7.65 -31.57 -29.56
CA ARG A 260 7.51 -31.92 -30.99
C ARG A 260 8.62 -32.84 -31.52
N ARG A 261 9.79 -32.87 -30.89
CA ARG A 261 10.91 -33.71 -31.37
C ARG A 261 10.85 -35.17 -30.92
N LYS A 262 10.06 -35.53 -29.90
CA LYS A 262 9.90 -36.93 -29.47
C LYS A 262 8.75 -37.69 -30.14
N ALA A 263 7.88 -37.02 -30.91
CA ALA A 263 6.72 -37.64 -31.55
C ALA A 263 6.94 -38.05 -33.02
N GLN A 264 8.13 -37.83 -33.60
CA GLN A 264 8.44 -38.14 -35.00
C GLN A 264 9.46 -39.28 -35.19
N THR A 265 9.78 -40.07 -34.17
CA THR A 265 10.72 -41.21 -34.28
C THR A 265 10.06 -42.56 -33.92
N ALA A 266 8.75 -42.68 -34.10
CA ALA A 266 8.04 -43.95 -33.95
C ALA A 266 6.97 -44.06 -35.02
N LEU A 267 7.39 -44.33 -36.26
CA LEU A 267 6.60 -44.90 -37.37
C LEU A 267 7.55 -45.12 -38.55
N GLU A 268 8.36 -46.17 -38.47
CA GLU A 268 8.85 -46.97 -39.62
C GLU A 268 8.74 -48.45 -39.23
#